data_AF-A0A968C628-F1
#
_entry.id   AF-A0A968C628-F1
#
_cell.length_a   1.000
_cell.length_b   1.000
_cell.length_c   1.000
_cell.angle_alpha   90.00
_cell.angle_beta   90.00
_cell.angle_gamma   90.00
#
_symmetry.space_group_name_H-M   'P 1'
#
loop_
_entity.id
_entity.type
_entity.pdbx_description
1 polymer ?
#
loop_
_entity_poly.entity_id
_entity_poly.type
_entity_poly.pdbx_seq_one_letter_code
_entity_poly.pdbx_strand_id
1 'polypeptide(L)' 'VADMQIPSDKERFIEAANEEVREIEQQYQEGLITDGERYNKVIDIWANCTERVSAQMLERL' A
#
# COMPACT_ATOMS: atom_id res chain seq x y z
N VAL A 1 26.25 -6.26 -10.96
CA VAL A 1 25.13 -7.21 -11.13
C VAL A 1 24.51 -7.42 -9.76
N ALA A 2 23.24 -7.03 -9.64
CA ALA A 2 22.27 -7.28 -8.56
C ALA A 2 22.72 -7.04 -7.10
N ASP A 3 22.65 -5.79 -6.64
CA ASP A 3 22.59 -5.48 -5.20
C ASP A 3 21.31 -4.69 -4.87
N MET A 4 20.17 -5.16 -5.40
CA MET A 4 18.87 -4.83 -4.82
C MET A 4 18.44 -6.06 -4.04
N GLN A 5 18.90 -6.16 -2.79
CA GLN A 5 18.31 -7.12 -1.85
C GLN A 5 16.85 -6.71 -1.65
N ILE A 6 15.92 -7.60 -2.02
CA ILE A 6 14.50 -7.39 -1.74
C ILE A 6 14.37 -7.37 -0.20
N PRO A 7 13.93 -6.26 0.40
CA PRO A 7 13.81 -6.16 1.84
C PRO A 7 12.73 -7.14 2.28
N SER A 8 13.03 -7.94 3.29
CA SER A 8 12.12 -8.91 3.89
C SER A 8 10.81 -8.24 4.35
N ASP A 9 10.87 -6.94 4.67
CA ASP A 9 9.72 -6.12 5.05
C ASP A 9 8.76 -5.80 3.90
N LYS A 10 9.14 -6.03 2.63
CA LYS A 10 8.28 -5.76 1.47
C LYS A 10 6.94 -6.48 1.59
N GLU A 11 6.95 -7.75 2.00
CA GLU A 11 5.71 -8.51 2.18
C GLU A 11 4.82 -7.89 3.25
N ARG A 12 5.42 -7.39 4.34
CA ARG A 12 4.67 -6.71 5.41
C ARG A 12 4.01 -5.42 4.94
N PHE A 13 4.67 -4.64 4.08
CA PHE A 13 4.07 -3.42 3.52
C PHE A 13 2.92 -3.73 2.57
N ILE A 14 3.07 -4.78 1.75
CA ILE A 14 2.01 -5.23 0.84
C ILE A 14 0.82 -5.77 1.64
N GLU A 15 1.06 -6.53 2.71
CA GLU A 15 -0.01 -7.05 3.57
C GLU A 15 -0.79 -5.92 4.25
N ALA A 16 -0.09 -4.93 4.81
CA ALA A 16 -0.72 -3.75 5.39
C ALA A 16 -1.56 -2.97 4.37
N ALA A 17 -1.02 -2.71 3.17
CA ALA A 17 -1.75 -2.03 2.11
C ALA A 17 -3.00 -2.81 1.68
N ASN A 18 -2.94 -4.15 1.62
CA ASN A 18 -4.11 -4.97 1.32
C ASN A 18 -5.17 -4.92 2.42
N GLU A 19 -4.77 -4.85 3.69
CA GLU A 19 -5.71 -4.68 4.81
C GLU A 19 -6.42 -3.33 4.72
N GLU A 20 -5.68 -2.23 4.49
CA GLU A 20 -6.26 -0.91 4.29
C GLU A 20 -7.24 -0.89 3.09
N VAL A 21 -6.87 -1.50 1.96
CA VAL A 21 -7.77 -1.62 0.79
C VAL A 21 -9.04 -2.39 1.14
N ARG A 22 -8.95 -3.48 1.93
CA ARG A 22 -10.15 -4.22 2.36
C ARG A 22 -11.09 -3.37 3.21
N GLU A 23 -10.57 -2.54 4.10
CA GLU A 23 -11.38 -1.61 4.89
C GLU A 23 -12.07 -0.56 3.99
N ILE A 24 -11.38 -0.06 2.97
CA ILE A 24 -11.97 0.87 1.98
C ILE A 24 -13.08 0.19 1.17
N GLU A 25 -12.85 -1.05 0.73
CA GLU A 25 -13.88 -1.84 0.02
C GLU A 25 -15.09 -2.14 0.91
N GLN A 26 -14.88 -2.42 2.20
CA GLN A 26 -15.97 -2.61 3.16
C GLN A 26 -16.79 -1.32 3.33
N GLN A 27 -16.14 -0.17 3.53
CA GLN A 27 -16.82 1.12 3.63
C GLN A 27 -17.65 1.45 2.38
N TYR A 28 -17.15 1.08 1.18
CA TYR A 28 -17.90 1.22 -0.06
C TYR A 28 -19.13 0.31 -0.08
N GLN A 29 -19.00 -0.94 0.34
CA GLN A 29 -20.12 -1.89 0.42
C GLN A 29 -21.19 -1.45 1.42
N GLU A 30 -20.78 -0.79 2.51
CA GLU A 30 -21.68 -0.19 3.51
C GLU A 30 -22.31 1.13 3.03
N GLY A 31 -21.90 1.65 1.87
CA GLY A 31 -22.38 2.90 1.30
C GLY A 31 -21.87 4.16 2.01
N LEU A 32 -20.80 4.04 2.80
CA LEU A 32 -20.18 5.15 3.55
C LEU A 32 -19.36 6.07 2.65
N ILE A 33 -18.86 5.56 1.52
CA ILE A 33 -18.07 6.30 0.53
C ILE A 33 -18.58 6.07 -0.88
N THR A 34 -18.30 7.01 -1.78
CA THR A 34 -18.61 6.87 -3.20
C THR A 34 -17.52 6.08 -3.95
N ASP A 35 -17.83 5.59 -5.16
CA ASP A 35 -16.85 4.86 -5.99
C ASP A 35 -15.64 5.74 -6.38
N GLY A 36 -15.86 7.04 -6.61
CA GLY A 36 -14.78 7.98 -6.89
C GLY A 36 -13.85 8.18 -5.69
N GLU A 37 -14.39 8.21 -4.47
CA GLU A 37 -13.59 8.28 -3.25
C GLU A 37 -12.84 6.97 -2.98
N ARG A 38 -13.48 5.83 -3.18
CA ARG A 38 -12.85 4.49 -3.11
C ARG A 38 -11.65 4.42 -4.04
N TYR A 39 -11.81 4.82 -5.31
CA TYR A 39 -10.73 4.82 -6.30
C TYR A 39 -9.54 5.68 -5.85
N ASN A 40 -9.77 6.94 -5.46
CA ASN A 40 -8.68 7.81 -5.02
C ASN A 40 -7.98 7.26 -3.77
N LYS A 41 -8.73 6.78 -2.78
CA LYS A 41 -8.17 6.20 -1.55
C LYS A 41 -7.31 4.97 -1.82
N VAL A 42 -7.75 4.06 -2.70
CA VAL A 42 -6.95 2.88 -3.09
C VAL A 42 -5.64 3.30 -3.77
N ILE A 43 -5.67 4.31 -4.63
CA ILE A 43 -4.46 4.84 -5.28
C ILE A 43 -3.50 5.43 -4.24
N ASP A 44 -4.00 6.21 -3.29
CA ASP A 44 -3.19 6.82 -2.22
C ASP A 44 -2.52 5.76 -1.34
N ILE A 45 -3.22 4.65 -1.02
CA ILE A 45 -2.67 3.53 -0.25
C ILE A 45 -1.48 2.91 -0.98
N TRP A 46 -1.62 2.60 -2.28
CA TRP A 46 -0.54 1.99 -3.06
C TRP A 46 0.63 2.94 -3.33
N ALA A 47 0.37 4.24 -3.47
CA ALA A 47 1.39 5.27 -3.56
C ALA A 47 2.24 5.29 -2.27
N ASN A 48 1.59 5.36 -1.10
CA ASN A 48 2.26 5.32 0.20
C ASN A 48 3.03 4.01 0.41
N CYS A 49 2.47 2.85 0.04
CA CYS A 49 3.18 1.57 0.11
C CYS A 49 4.47 1.60 -0.71
N THR A 50 4.43 2.17 -1.92
CA THR A 50 5.59 2.28 -2.80
C THR A 50 6.66 3.20 -2.21
N GLU A 51 6.27 4.34 -1.64
CA GLU A 51 7.19 5.24 -0.94
C GLU A 51 7.85 4.56 0.27
N ARG A 52 7.08 3.83 1.09
CA ARG A 52 7.60 3.12 2.27
C ARG A 52 8.60 2.03 1.91
N VAL A 53 8.32 1.24 0.86
CA VAL A 53 9.26 0.23 0.35
C VAL A 53 10.53 0.91 -0.17
N SER A 54 10.39 2.02 -0.88
CA SER A 54 11.54 2.77 -1.43
C SER A 54 12.41 3.38 -0.33
N ALA A 55 11.80 3.92 0.72
CA ALA A 55 12.52 4.45 1.89
C ALA A 55 13.34 3.34 2.60
N GLN A 56 12.76 2.15 2.77
CA GLN A 56 13.46 1.00 3.37
C GLN A 56 14.61 0.47 2.51
N MET A 57 14.49 0.56 1.18
CA MET A 57 15.61 0.26 0.28
C MET A 57 16.77 1.25 0.47
N LEU A 58 16.46 2.53 0.68
CA LEU A 58 17.45 3.59 0.86
C LEU A 58 18.14 3.52 2.24
N GLU A 59 17.44 3.08 3.28
CA GLU A 59 17.99 2.92 4.63
C GLU A 59 18.94 1.71 4.77
N ARG A 60 18.75 0.69 3.92
CA ARG A 60 19.58 -0.53 3.89
C ARG A 60 20.81 -0.44 2.96
N LEU A 61 21.08 0.74 2.40
CA LEU A 61 22.23 1.09 1.57
C LEU A 61 23.39 1.60 2.43
#